data_AF-B0SRL1-F1
#
_entry.id   AF-B0SRL1-F1
#
_cell.length_a   1.000
_cell.length_b   1.000
_cell.length_c   1.000
_cell.angle_alpha   90.00
_cell.angle_beta   90.00
_cell.angle_gamma   90.00
#
_symmetry.space_group_name_H-M   'P 1'
#
loop_
_entity.id
_entity.type
_entity.pdbx_description
1 polymer ?
#
loop_
_entity_poly.entity_id
_entity_poly.type
_entity_poly.pdbx_seq_one_letter_code
_entity_poly.pdbx_strand_id
1 'polypeptide(L)'
;MKRIEVIFFSFLLFCLTQPTFAEQNVPYDIRFRVSVNNVPFPAKTNPYYLSHILEVRIFRHLNLDFSPSEIESMVDFMITHASKEHPNQIYLPGYEKDSELVIGFRYIEKEGDLLFLVVTNYNVEKNKIDTSDFQKQLATICQVKSNRFVYFEDLYSDKKATEYKEEGKLLSLANLYLMDEDPNNDDLVDPLLEKILTDEKSHPLEKFYAFLTRGQLALIQRNLPIAEEIKSKSQDQINQLKGDDKLRAEYVMKLFSKELETMKVFQKTNNQLFKI
;
A
#
# COMPACT_ATOMS: atom_id res chain seq x y z
N MET A 1 20.27 -18.49 52.37
CA MET A 1 20.97 -19.19 51.27
C MET A 1 20.08 -19.16 50.03
N LYS A 2 20.59 -18.54 48.95
CA LYS A 2 20.23 -18.62 47.51
C LYS A 2 18.73 -18.49 47.16
N ARG A 3 18.22 -17.31 46.72
CA ARG A 3 18.42 -16.60 45.43
C ARG A 3 18.52 -17.53 44.22
N ILE A 4 17.46 -17.54 43.41
CA ILE A 4 17.48 -17.86 41.99
C ILE A 4 17.06 -16.58 41.28
N GLU A 5 18.06 -15.86 40.79
CA GLU A 5 17.95 -14.84 39.74
C GLU A 5 18.18 -15.55 38.40
N VAL A 6 17.28 -15.34 37.44
CA VAL A 6 17.44 -15.59 36.00
C VAL A 6 16.55 -14.51 35.34
N ILE A 7 17.02 -13.30 35.03
CA ILE A 7 17.79 -12.86 33.85
C ILE A 7 17.30 -13.47 32.53
N PHE A 8 16.61 -12.66 31.72
CA PHE A 8 16.53 -12.58 30.23
C PHE A 8 15.16 -11.95 29.91
N PHE A 9 14.97 -10.86 29.17
CA PHE A 9 15.81 -10.21 28.19
C PHE A 9 15.43 -8.73 28.10
N SER A 10 16.46 -7.90 28.19
CA SER A 10 16.48 -6.54 27.69
C SER A 10 16.21 -6.58 26.18
N PHE A 11 15.06 -6.10 25.74
CA PHE A 11 14.95 -5.48 24.42
C PHE A 11 14.52 -4.04 24.65
N LEU A 12 15.54 -3.18 24.69
CA LEU A 12 15.46 -1.72 24.61
C LEU A 12 14.24 -1.31 23.75
N LEU A 13 13.30 -0.52 24.27
CA LEU A 13 13.50 0.90 24.56
C LEU A 13 14.26 1.61 23.42
N PHE A 14 13.80 1.41 22.18
CA PHE A 14 14.29 2.13 20.99
C PHE A 14 13.17 2.47 20.00
N CYS A 15 12.03 3.02 20.48
CA CYS A 15 10.99 3.57 19.60
C CYS A 15 10.34 4.85 20.14
N LEU A 16 10.96 5.53 21.12
CA LEU A 16 10.40 6.71 21.76
C LEU A 16 11.33 7.92 21.65
N THR A 17 11.56 8.36 20.42
CA THR A 17 11.84 9.76 20.04
C THR A 17 11.87 9.82 18.51
N GLN A 18 10.70 9.83 17.87
CA GLN A 18 10.65 10.45 16.54
C GLN A 18 10.54 11.95 16.80
N PRO A 19 11.50 12.77 16.35
CA PRO A 19 11.33 14.21 16.41
C PRO A 19 10.07 14.58 15.64
N THR A 20 9.10 15.20 16.30
CA THR A 20 8.03 15.97 15.66
C THR A 20 8.61 17.29 15.18
N PHE A 21 9.58 17.21 14.28
CA PHE A 21 9.79 18.27 13.32
C PHE A 21 9.08 17.78 12.06
N ALA A 22 8.14 18.58 11.57
CA ALA A 22 7.80 18.52 10.16
C ALA A 22 9.09 18.90 9.42
N GLU A 23 9.99 17.93 9.23
CA GLU A 23 10.98 18.01 8.18
C GLU A 23 10.18 18.31 6.92
N GLN A 24 10.41 19.48 6.34
CA GLN A 24 10.05 19.68 4.95
C GLN A 24 10.79 18.56 4.21
N ASN A 25 10.05 17.50 3.84
CA ASN A 25 10.58 16.43 3.01
C ASN A 25 11.11 17.12 1.76
N VAL A 26 12.44 17.22 1.65
CA VAL A 26 13.10 17.70 0.45
C VAL A 26 12.70 16.70 -0.64
N PRO A 27 12.11 17.15 -1.76
CA PRO A 27 11.70 16.25 -2.81
C PRO A 27 12.87 15.36 -3.24
N TYR A 28 12.59 14.08 -3.44
CA TYR A 28 13.58 13.14 -3.94
C TYR A 28 13.90 13.46 -5.40
N ASP A 29 15.17 13.36 -5.80
CA ASP A 29 15.54 13.36 -7.22
C ASP A 29 15.13 11.99 -7.82
N ILE A 30 13.99 11.95 -8.49
CA ILE A 30 13.47 10.72 -9.11
C ILE A 30 13.81 10.75 -10.60
N ARG A 31 14.57 9.75 -11.06
CA ARG A 31 14.96 9.63 -12.48
C ARG A 31 14.34 8.39 -13.11
N PHE A 32 13.73 8.59 -14.27
CA PHE A 32 13.06 7.53 -15.01
C PHE A 32 13.95 7.03 -16.16
N ARG A 33 14.10 5.72 -16.30
CA ARG A 33 14.80 5.10 -17.44
C ARG A 33 13.93 4.05 -18.10
N VAL A 34 13.80 4.21 -19.41
CA VAL A 34 13.11 3.28 -20.30
C VAL A 34 14.17 2.45 -21.03
N SER A 35 13.95 1.15 -21.16
CA SER A 35 14.80 0.28 -21.97
C SER A 35 14.78 0.74 -23.44
N VAL A 36 15.92 0.65 -24.14
CA VAL A 36 16.07 1.13 -25.52
C VAL A 36 15.05 0.48 -26.47
N ASN A 37 14.73 -0.79 -26.24
CA ASN A 37 13.78 -1.56 -27.05
C ASN A 37 12.44 -1.75 -26.34
N ASN A 38 12.06 -0.84 -25.45
CA ASN A 38 10.84 -0.98 -24.68
C ASN A 38 9.60 -0.96 -25.60
N VAL A 39 8.82 -2.02 -25.55
CA VAL A 39 7.49 -2.09 -26.13
C VAL A 39 6.48 -2.06 -24.97
N PRO A 40 5.85 -0.90 -24.69
CA PRO A 40 4.88 -0.81 -23.61
C PRO A 40 3.70 -1.77 -23.81
N PHE A 41 3.22 -2.34 -22.72
CA PHE A 41 2.01 -3.14 -22.67
C PHE A 41 0.93 -2.32 -21.93
N PRO A 42 0.12 -1.52 -22.64
CA PRO A 42 -0.85 -0.64 -22.00
C PRO A 42 -1.96 -1.47 -21.35
N ALA A 43 -2.10 -1.34 -20.02
CA ALA A 43 -3.20 -1.91 -19.26
C ALA A 43 -4.00 -0.78 -18.63
N LYS A 44 -5.32 -0.73 -18.87
CA LYS A 44 -6.20 0.17 -18.12
C LYS A 44 -6.17 -0.24 -16.65
N THR A 45 -6.04 0.73 -15.76
CA THR A 45 -5.86 0.45 -14.33
C THR A 45 -6.52 1.49 -13.45
N ASN A 46 -6.92 1.06 -12.26
CA ASN A 46 -7.21 1.95 -11.16
C ASN A 46 -5.88 2.25 -10.47
N PRO A 47 -5.39 3.51 -10.51
CA PRO A 47 -4.09 3.84 -9.95
C PRO A 47 -4.04 3.63 -8.42
N TYR A 48 -5.20 3.56 -7.74
CA TYR A 48 -5.27 3.25 -6.32
C TYR A 48 -4.47 1.98 -5.97
N TYR A 49 -4.74 0.86 -6.64
CA TYR A 49 -4.14 -0.43 -6.28
C TYR A 49 -2.62 -0.45 -6.39
N LEU A 50 -2.07 0.05 -7.51
CA LEU A 50 -0.61 0.07 -7.66
C LEU A 50 0.04 1.05 -6.67
N SER A 51 -0.56 2.24 -6.47
CA SER A 51 -0.03 3.20 -5.51
C SER A 51 -0.04 2.66 -4.07
N HIS A 52 -1.11 1.97 -3.69
CA HIS A 52 -1.25 1.32 -2.39
C HIS A 52 -0.22 0.20 -2.21
N ILE A 53 -0.05 -0.68 -3.20
CA ILE A 53 0.94 -1.76 -3.16
C ILE A 53 2.36 -1.20 -3.04
N LEU A 54 2.71 -0.16 -3.80
CA LEU A 54 4.04 0.45 -3.72
C LEU A 54 4.29 1.06 -2.35
N GLU A 55 3.32 1.79 -1.78
CA GLU A 55 3.44 2.39 -0.45
C GLU A 55 3.69 1.31 0.62
N VAL A 56 2.86 0.26 0.63
CA VAL A 56 2.90 -0.78 1.67
C VAL A 56 4.09 -1.73 1.50
N ARG A 57 4.40 -2.14 0.28
CA ARG A 57 5.35 -3.23 0.00
C ARG A 57 6.74 -2.75 -0.35
N ILE A 58 6.89 -1.53 -0.87
CA ILE A 58 8.19 -0.99 -1.29
C ILE A 58 8.59 0.21 -0.43
N PHE A 59 7.82 1.30 -0.47
CA PHE A 59 8.25 2.59 0.09
C PHE A 59 8.41 2.54 1.60
N ARG A 60 7.44 1.95 2.30
CA ARG A 60 7.51 1.76 3.76
C ARG A 60 8.70 0.91 4.19
N HIS A 61 9.02 -0.16 3.46
CA HIS A 61 10.15 -1.04 3.79
C HIS A 61 11.50 -0.35 3.59
N LEU A 62 11.54 0.64 2.69
CA LEU A 62 12.72 1.44 2.38
C LEU A 62 12.78 2.76 3.16
N ASN A 63 11.84 3.01 4.08
CA ASN A 63 11.68 4.29 4.80
C ASN A 63 11.60 5.51 3.86
N LEU A 64 10.93 5.36 2.73
CA LEU A 64 10.70 6.44 1.76
C LEU A 64 9.34 7.08 2.04
N ASP A 65 9.32 8.41 2.26
CA ASP A 65 8.08 9.17 2.45
C ASP A 65 7.84 10.12 1.28
N PHE A 66 7.52 9.54 0.12
CA PHE A 66 7.19 10.29 -1.09
C PHE A 66 5.94 11.15 -0.91
N SER A 67 5.97 12.34 -1.48
CA SER A 67 4.80 13.19 -1.65
C SER A 67 3.77 12.56 -2.61
N PRO A 68 2.49 12.97 -2.54
CA PRO A 68 1.46 12.54 -3.48
C PRO A 68 1.84 12.68 -4.95
N SER A 69 2.53 13.78 -5.33
CA SER A 69 2.96 14.02 -6.70
C SER A 69 4.10 13.09 -7.14
N GLU A 70 5.03 12.75 -6.25
CA GLU A 70 6.10 11.79 -6.54
C GLU A 70 5.53 10.39 -6.76
N ILE A 71 4.59 9.96 -5.91
CA ILE A 71 3.89 8.67 -6.08
C ILE A 71 3.14 8.65 -7.40
N GLU A 72 2.41 9.72 -7.72
CA GLU A 72 1.70 9.83 -8.99
C GLU A 72 2.66 9.70 -10.18
N SER A 73 3.75 10.45 -10.19
CA SER A 73 4.73 10.41 -11.29
C SER A 73 5.38 9.03 -11.44
N MET A 74 5.67 8.35 -10.33
CA MET A 74 6.20 6.98 -10.37
C MET A 74 5.18 5.99 -10.93
N VAL A 75 3.93 6.03 -10.47
CA VAL A 75 2.86 5.14 -10.93
C VAL A 75 2.50 5.42 -12.40
N ASP A 76 2.40 6.69 -12.78
CA ASP A 76 2.17 7.11 -14.17
C ASP A 76 3.26 6.59 -15.10
N PHE A 77 4.53 6.77 -14.70
CA PHE A 77 5.66 6.24 -15.45
C PHE A 77 5.61 4.71 -15.55
N MET A 78 5.35 4.01 -14.45
CA MET A 78 5.26 2.56 -14.41
C MET A 78 4.19 2.03 -15.37
N ILE A 79 2.97 2.53 -15.26
CA ILE A 79 1.82 2.07 -16.06
C ILE A 79 2.00 2.39 -17.54
N THR A 80 2.57 3.56 -17.86
CA THR A 80 2.78 3.99 -19.24
C THR A 80 3.88 3.21 -19.94
N HIS A 81 4.91 2.78 -19.22
CA HIS A 81 6.11 2.20 -19.85
C HIS A 81 6.28 0.70 -19.61
N ALA A 82 5.61 0.10 -18.64
CA ALA A 82 5.78 -1.32 -18.32
C ALA A 82 5.63 -2.21 -19.56
N SER A 83 6.58 -3.13 -19.74
CA SER A 83 6.67 -4.05 -20.87
C SER A 83 6.75 -5.49 -20.37
N LYS A 84 6.39 -6.45 -21.23
CA LYS A 84 6.58 -7.88 -20.98
C LYS A 84 8.02 -8.33 -21.26
N GLU A 85 8.72 -7.64 -22.15
CA GLU A 85 10.01 -8.09 -22.70
C GLU A 85 11.18 -7.55 -21.90
N HIS A 86 11.14 -6.26 -21.55
CA HIS A 86 12.25 -5.56 -20.95
C HIS A 86 11.85 -4.84 -19.65
N PRO A 87 12.65 -4.95 -18.58
CA PRO A 87 12.43 -4.15 -17.38
C PRO A 87 12.77 -2.68 -17.64
N ASN A 88 11.94 -1.80 -17.08
CA ASN A 88 12.22 -0.38 -16.96
C ASN A 88 12.57 -0.05 -15.51
N GLN A 89 13.15 1.12 -15.27
CA GLN A 89 13.76 1.43 -13.99
C GLN A 89 13.44 2.85 -13.53
N ILE A 90 13.25 2.99 -12.21
CA ILE A 90 13.22 4.27 -11.50
C ILE A 90 14.45 4.32 -10.60
N TYR A 91 15.15 5.44 -10.60
CA TYR A 91 16.38 5.66 -9.84
C TYR A 91 16.17 6.77 -8.82
N LEU A 92 16.72 6.55 -7.64
CA LEU A 92 16.79 7.52 -6.56
C LEU A 92 18.26 7.68 -6.15
N PRO A 93 18.96 8.66 -6.75
CA PRO A 93 20.33 8.99 -6.37
C PRO A 93 20.40 9.44 -4.91
N GLY A 94 21.48 9.07 -4.23
CA GLY A 94 21.72 9.49 -2.85
C GLY A 94 20.79 8.86 -1.81
N TYR A 95 20.09 7.76 -2.16
CA TYR A 95 19.28 7.00 -1.21
C TYR A 95 20.12 6.54 -0.01
N GLU A 96 21.30 6.00 -0.29
CA GLU A 96 22.41 5.93 0.66
C GLU A 96 23.52 6.84 0.13
N LYS A 97 24.31 7.48 1.01
CA LYS A 97 25.26 8.57 0.69
C LYS A 97 25.91 8.48 -0.71
N ASP A 98 26.44 7.31 -1.06
CA ASP A 98 27.15 7.05 -2.32
C ASP A 98 26.48 5.99 -3.22
N SER A 99 25.25 5.58 -2.92
CA SER A 99 24.54 4.51 -3.65
C SER A 99 23.14 4.93 -4.07
N GLU A 100 22.79 4.59 -5.30
CA GLU A 100 21.45 4.79 -5.85
C GLU A 100 20.54 3.60 -5.52
N LEU A 101 19.31 3.89 -5.11
CA LEU A 101 18.26 2.89 -5.12
C LEU A 101 17.71 2.78 -6.55
N VAL A 102 17.62 1.55 -7.03
CA VAL A 102 17.05 1.21 -8.34
C VAL A 102 15.79 0.39 -8.09
N ILE A 103 14.67 0.83 -8.65
CA ILE A 103 13.39 0.12 -8.65
C ILE A 103 13.11 -0.31 -10.09
N GLY A 104 13.35 -1.59 -10.38
CA GLY A 104 13.03 -2.22 -11.66
C GLY A 104 11.61 -2.74 -11.69
N PHE A 105 10.92 -2.60 -12.83
CA PHE A 105 9.57 -3.10 -13.00
C PHE A 105 9.31 -3.63 -14.42
N ARG A 106 8.43 -4.63 -14.52
CA ARG A 106 7.93 -5.19 -15.79
C ARG A 106 6.67 -6.02 -15.59
N TYR A 107 5.98 -6.31 -16.69
CA TYR A 107 5.03 -7.40 -16.75
C TYR A 107 5.73 -8.75 -16.98
N ILE A 108 5.12 -9.81 -16.48
CA ILE A 108 5.49 -11.20 -16.74
C ILE A 108 4.20 -11.95 -17.06
N GLU A 109 4.20 -12.77 -18.10
CA GLU A 109 3.09 -13.66 -18.40
C GLU A 109 3.43 -15.08 -17.95
N LYS A 110 2.57 -15.69 -17.13
CA LYS A 110 2.75 -17.05 -16.64
C LYS A 110 1.41 -17.75 -16.58
N GLU A 111 1.30 -18.91 -17.24
CA GLU A 111 0.09 -19.76 -17.17
C GLU A 111 -1.20 -19.02 -17.57
N GLY A 112 -1.09 -18.01 -18.46
CA GLY A 112 -2.21 -17.17 -18.90
C GLY A 112 -2.49 -15.95 -18.03
N ASP A 113 -1.85 -15.85 -16.86
CA ASP A 113 -1.94 -14.69 -15.98
C ASP A 113 -0.93 -13.60 -16.36
N LEU A 114 -1.39 -12.36 -16.29
CA LEU A 114 -0.53 -11.18 -16.35
C LEU A 114 -0.10 -10.81 -14.93
N LEU A 115 1.21 -10.84 -14.67
CA LEU A 115 1.81 -10.46 -13.40
C LEU A 115 2.60 -9.16 -13.58
N PHE A 116 2.61 -8.31 -12.57
CA PHE A 116 3.47 -7.14 -12.50
C PHE A 116 4.50 -7.33 -11.40
N LEU A 117 5.77 -7.32 -11.79
CA LEU A 117 6.92 -7.51 -10.92
C LEU A 117 7.59 -6.17 -10.66
N VAL A 118 7.86 -5.89 -9.40
CA VAL A 118 8.73 -4.78 -8.95
C VAL A 118 9.86 -5.36 -8.10
N VAL A 119 11.10 -5.03 -8.42
CA VAL A 119 12.31 -5.48 -7.71
C VAL A 119 13.20 -4.29 -7.45
N THR A 120 13.81 -4.22 -6.28
CA THR A 120 14.82 -3.20 -5.97
C THR A 120 16.20 -3.79 -5.81
N ASN A 121 17.25 -2.97 -5.87
CA ASN A 121 18.61 -3.39 -5.51
C ASN A 121 18.88 -3.36 -4.00
N TYR A 122 17.85 -3.20 -3.16
CA TYR A 122 17.97 -3.20 -1.71
C TYR A 122 17.93 -4.63 -1.17
N ASN A 123 18.97 -5.03 -0.43
CA ASN A 123 19.05 -6.34 0.18
C ASN A 123 18.42 -6.31 1.58
N VAL A 124 17.33 -7.06 1.76
CA VAL A 124 16.54 -7.03 3.01
C VAL A 124 17.26 -7.65 4.20
N GLU A 125 18.16 -8.61 3.97
CA GLU A 125 18.91 -9.27 5.05
C GLU A 125 20.08 -8.39 5.55
N LYS A 126 20.72 -7.69 4.62
CA LYS A 126 21.84 -6.79 4.92
C LYS A 126 21.38 -5.37 5.25
N ASN A 127 20.10 -5.06 5.02
CA ASN A 127 19.48 -3.76 5.27
C ASN A 127 20.25 -2.60 4.60
N LYS A 128 20.65 -2.80 3.34
CA LYS A 128 21.40 -1.82 2.53
C LYS A 128 21.31 -2.11 1.03
N ILE A 129 21.77 -1.18 0.20
CA ILE A 129 22.03 -1.45 -1.22
C ILE A 129 23.11 -2.53 -1.38
N ASP A 130 22.74 -3.66 -2.00
CA ASP A 130 23.66 -4.77 -2.27
C ASP A 130 23.15 -5.65 -3.42
N THR A 131 23.94 -5.76 -4.48
CA THR A 131 23.64 -6.53 -5.70
C THR A 131 24.37 -7.87 -5.80
N SER A 132 25.03 -8.30 -4.72
CA SER A 132 25.76 -9.58 -4.68
C SER A 132 24.85 -10.82 -4.65
N ASP A 133 23.61 -10.68 -4.15
CA ASP A 133 22.63 -11.76 -4.10
C ASP A 133 21.23 -11.26 -4.49
N PHE A 134 20.81 -11.61 -5.71
CA PHE A 134 19.52 -11.22 -6.26
C PHE A 134 18.33 -11.88 -5.55
N GLN A 135 18.51 -13.01 -4.86
CA GLN A 135 17.42 -13.68 -4.15
C GLN A 135 17.02 -12.97 -2.86
N LYS A 136 17.86 -12.05 -2.37
CA LYS A 136 17.65 -11.28 -1.15
C LYS A 136 17.19 -9.86 -1.39
N GLN A 137 16.87 -9.54 -2.64
CA GLN A 137 16.37 -8.23 -3.02
C GLN A 137 14.92 -8.03 -2.58
N LEU A 138 14.59 -6.82 -2.13
CA LEU A 138 13.22 -6.45 -1.87
C LEU A 138 12.44 -6.49 -3.19
N ALA A 139 11.40 -7.31 -3.23
CA ALA A 139 10.57 -7.48 -4.40
C ALA A 139 9.11 -7.63 -3.99
N THR A 140 8.22 -7.21 -4.89
CA THR A 140 6.80 -7.52 -4.81
C THR A 140 6.30 -7.93 -6.18
N ILE A 141 5.34 -8.85 -6.19
CA ILE A 141 4.69 -9.33 -7.40
C ILE A 141 3.19 -9.34 -7.16
N CYS A 142 2.43 -8.85 -8.13
CA CYS A 142 0.98 -8.80 -8.09
C CYS A 142 0.40 -9.32 -9.40
N GLN A 143 -0.80 -9.89 -9.33
CA GLN A 143 -1.59 -10.23 -10.51
C GLN A 143 -2.26 -8.95 -11.03
N VAL A 144 -2.33 -8.81 -12.35
CA VAL A 144 -3.01 -7.70 -13.02
C VAL A 144 -4.25 -8.26 -13.68
N LYS A 145 -5.41 -7.97 -13.09
CA LYS A 145 -6.72 -8.47 -13.52
C LYS A 145 -7.76 -7.45 -13.13
N SER A 146 -8.83 -7.33 -13.91
CA SER A 146 -9.91 -6.44 -13.47
C SER A 146 -9.73 -4.97 -13.87
N ASN A 147 -8.49 -4.51 -14.14
CA ASN A 147 -7.95 -3.13 -13.94
C ASN A 147 -7.27 -2.92 -12.57
N ARG A 148 -7.05 -3.99 -11.81
CA ARG A 148 -6.50 -4.00 -10.46
C ARG A 148 -5.12 -4.64 -10.45
N PHE A 149 -4.28 -4.16 -9.55
CA PHE A 149 -3.03 -4.81 -9.16
C PHE A 149 -3.32 -5.50 -7.83
N VAL A 150 -3.32 -6.83 -7.82
CA VAL A 150 -3.77 -7.64 -6.69
C VAL A 150 -2.60 -8.44 -6.15
N TYR A 151 -2.29 -8.26 -4.87
CA TYR A 151 -1.24 -9.04 -4.25
C TYR A 151 -1.74 -10.48 -4.01
N PHE A 152 -0.85 -11.47 -4.13
CA PHE A 152 -1.26 -12.89 -4.11
C PHE A 152 -2.00 -13.31 -2.83
N GLU A 153 -1.67 -12.69 -1.70
CA GLU A 153 -2.37 -12.96 -0.43
C GLU A 153 -3.81 -12.43 -0.44
N ASP A 154 -4.14 -11.49 -1.31
CA ASP A 154 -5.46 -10.84 -1.43
C ASP A 154 -6.33 -11.45 -2.53
N LEU A 155 -5.82 -12.42 -3.30
CA LEU A 155 -6.62 -13.13 -4.30
C LEU A 155 -7.82 -13.83 -3.64
N TYR A 156 -8.96 -13.73 -4.32
CA TYR A 156 -10.18 -14.32 -3.82
C TYR A 156 -10.08 -15.85 -3.74
N SER A 157 -10.59 -16.42 -2.65
CA SER A 157 -10.91 -17.85 -2.61
C SER A 157 -12.12 -18.10 -1.71
N ASP A 158 -13.00 -19.00 -2.15
CA ASP A 158 -14.18 -19.41 -1.37
C ASP A 158 -13.79 -19.91 0.01
N LYS A 159 -12.64 -20.60 0.10
CA LYS A 159 -12.08 -21.09 1.36
C LYS A 159 -11.80 -19.94 2.32
N LYS A 160 -10.99 -18.95 1.92
CA LYS A 160 -10.61 -17.80 2.78
C LYS A 160 -11.83 -16.96 3.15
N ALA A 161 -12.73 -16.74 2.20
CA ALA A 161 -13.98 -16.01 2.44
C ALA A 161 -14.89 -16.74 3.44
N THR A 162 -14.97 -18.07 3.36
CA THR A 162 -15.74 -18.90 4.30
C THR A 162 -15.11 -18.89 5.68
N GLU A 163 -13.79 -19.04 5.79
CA GLU A 163 -13.05 -18.95 7.06
C GLU A 163 -13.33 -17.62 7.78
N TYR A 164 -13.24 -16.48 7.09
CA TYR A 164 -13.56 -15.18 7.70
C TYR A 164 -15.03 -15.03 8.11
N LYS A 165 -15.97 -15.62 7.35
CA LYS A 165 -17.39 -15.62 7.73
C LYS A 165 -17.63 -16.46 8.99
N GLU A 166 -17.07 -17.66 9.06
CA GLU A 166 -17.23 -18.58 10.20
C GLU A 166 -16.57 -18.06 11.47
N GLU A 167 -15.41 -17.40 11.34
CA GLU A 167 -14.69 -16.79 12.47
C GLU A 167 -15.26 -15.41 12.87
N GLY A 168 -16.27 -14.90 12.17
CA GLY A 168 -16.85 -13.58 12.43
C GLY A 168 -15.92 -12.40 12.13
N LYS A 169 -14.87 -12.61 11.31
CA LYS A 169 -13.88 -11.58 10.95
C LYS A 169 -14.39 -10.69 9.81
N LEU A 170 -15.47 -9.96 10.07
CA LEU A 170 -16.17 -9.16 9.05
C LEU A 170 -15.26 -8.10 8.40
N LEU A 171 -14.38 -7.45 9.16
CA LEU A 171 -13.46 -6.45 8.62
C LEU A 171 -12.42 -7.09 7.67
N SER A 172 -11.89 -8.25 8.02
CA SER A 172 -10.96 -9.00 7.16
C SER A 172 -11.64 -9.47 5.88
N LEU A 173 -12.91 -9.87 5.96
CA LEU A 173 -13.71 -10.23 4.79
C LEU A 173 -14.00 -9.02 3.89
N ALA A 174 -14.33 -7.87 4.47
CA ALA A 174 -14.51 -6.62 3.72
C ALA A 174 -13.22 -6.21 2.99
N ASN A 175 -12.07 -6.31 3.67
CA ASN A 175 -10.78 -6.03 3.05
C ASN A 175 -10.42 -7.03 1.93
N LEU A 176 -10.75 -8.32 2.11
CA LEU A 176 -10.55 -9.33 1.07
C LEU A 176 -11.31 -8.94 -0.20
N TYR A 177 -12.61 -8.64 -0.10
CA TYR A 177 -13.42 -8.25 -1.25
C TYR A 177 -12.95 -6.93 -1.89
N LEU A 178 -12.50 -5.96 -1.09
CA LEU A 178 -12.08 -4.67 -1.59
C LEU A 178 -10.77 -4.73 -2.40
N MET A 179 -9.87 -5.63 -2.00
CA MET A 179 -8.51 -5.75 -2.54
C MET A 179 -8.33 -6.89 -3.54
N ASP A 180 -9.35 -7.71 -3.76
CA ASP A 180 -9.30 -8.83 -4.69
C ASP A 180 -9.37 -8.41 -6.17
N GLU A 181 -9.34 -9.41 -7.04
CA GLU A 181 -9.35 -9.23 -8.49
C GLU A 181 -10.74 -9.05 -9.13
N ASP A 182 -11.83 -9.23 -8.37
CA ASP A 182 -13.20 -9.21 -8.87
C ASP A 182 -13.94 -7.93 -8.41
N PRO A 183 -14.10 -6.94 -9.30
CA PRO A 183 -14.80 -5.71 -8.93
C PRO A 183 -16.26 -5.89 -8.54
N ASN A 184 -16.89 -7.03 -8.85
CA ASN A 184 -18.26 -7.28 -8.39
C ASN A 184 -18.33 -7.53 -6.88
N ASN A 185 -17.22 -7.88 -6.24
CA ASN A 185 -17.17 -8.10 -4.80
C ASN A 185 -17.19 -6.78 -4.00
N ASP A 186 -16.94 -5.62 -4.63
CA ASP A 186 -17.05 -4.31 -3.98
C ASP A 186 -18.44 -4.08 -3.38
N ASP A 187 -19.50 -4.57 -4.04
CA ASP A 187 -20.89 -4.48 -3.57
C ASP A 187 -21.15 -5.26 -2.27
N LEU A 188 -20.25 -6.20 -1.92
CA LEU A 188 -20.33 -6.99 -0.69
C LEU A 188 -19.66 -6.29 0.49
N VAL A 189 -18.86 -5.25 0.25
CA VAL A 189 -18.06 -4.56 1.28
C VAL A 189 -18.96 -3.78 2.24
N ASP A 190 -19.77 -2.86 1.72
CA ASP A 190 -20.56 -1.94 2.53
C ASP A 190 -21.54 -2.63 3.51
N PRO A 191 -22.26 -3.71 3.12
CA PRO A 191 -23.09 -4.48 4.05
C PRO A 191 -22.33 -5.10 5.22
N LEU A 192 -21.05 -5.45 5.04
CA LEU A 192 -20.21 -5.97 6.11
C LEU A 192 -19.77 -4.85 7.05
N LEU A 193 -19.35 -3.71 6.48
CA LEU A 193 -18.94 -2.54 7.26
C LEU A 193 -20.10 -2.01 8.11
N GLU A 194 -21.31 -1.98 7.56
CA GLU A 194 -22.49 -1.51 8.28
C GLU A 194 -22.81 -2.37 9.51
N LYS A 195 -22.63 -3.69 9.41
CA LYS A 195 -22.77 -4.60 10.56
C LYS A 195 -21.79 -4.26 11.68
N ILE A 196 -20.53 -3.96 11.35
CA ILE A 196 -19.50 -3.59 12.33
C ILE A 196 -19.83 -2.24 12.98
N LEU A 197 -20.23 -1.26 12.17
CA LEU A 197 -20.49 0.10 12.65
C LEU A 197 -21.70 0.15 13.60
N THR A 198 -22.74 -0.62 13.28
CA THR A 198 -23.99 -0.69 14.06
C THR A 198 -23.94 -1.63 15.26
N ASP A 199 -22.98 -2.58 15.32
CA ASP A 199 -22.83 -3.47 16.47
C ASP A 199 -22.27 -2.72 17.68
N GLU A 200 -23.08 -2.56 18.73
CA GLU A 200 -22.69 -1.92 19.99
C GLU A 200 -21.53 -2.64 20.71
N LYS A 201 -21.31 -3.93 20.40
CA LYS A 201 -20.25 -4.75 21.00
C LYS A 201 -18.92 -4.65 20.25
N SER A 202 -18.92 -4.16 19.02
CA SER A 202 -17.68 -4.01 18.24
C SER A 202 -16.72 -3.05 18.92
N HIS A 203 -15.44 -3.42 18.90
CA HIS A 203 -14.40 -2.64 19.53
C HIS A 203 -14.26 -1.25 18.86
N PRO A 204 -14.05 -0.14 19.60
CA PRO A 204 -13.95 1.20 19.00
C PRO A 204 -12.92 1.31 17.87
N LEU A 205 -11.76 0.67 18.02
CA LEU A 205 -10.75 0.63 16.97
C LEU A 205 -11.22 -0.12 15.71
N GLU A 206 -12.00 -1.20 15.88
CA GLU A 206 -12.56 -1.96 14.76
C GLU A 206 -13.60 -1.12 14.00
N LYS A 207 -14.45 -0.38 14.72
CA LYS A 207 -15.38 0.58 14.11
C LYS A 207 -14.65 1.67 13.33
N PHE A 208 -13.55 2.19 13.89
CA PHE A 208 -12.70 3.16 13.20
C PHE A 208 -12.12 2.57 11.90
N TYR A 209 -11.61 1.35 11.93
CA TYR A 209 -11.12 0.70 10.71
C TYR A 209 -12.23 0.44 9.70
N ALA A 210 -13.40 -0.03 10.13
CA ALA A 210 -14.54 -0.20 9.23
C ALA A 210 -14.95 1.12 8.57
N PHE A 211 -14.92 2.22 9.34
CA PHE A 211 -15.20 3.56 8.83
C PHE A 211 -14.16 4.02 7.80
N LEU A 212 -12.87 3.77 8.04
CA LEU A 212 -11.81 4.07 7.08
C LEU A 212 -11.83 3.17 5.84
N THR A 213 -12.18 1.88 5.97
CA THR A 213 -12.33 0.97 4.82
C THR A 213 -13.44 1.46 3.88
N ARG A 214 -14.52 2.04 4.41
CA ARG A 214 -15.53 2.74 3.58
C ARG A 214 -14.92 3.94 2.84
N GLY A 215 -13.96 4.63 3.46
CA GLY A 215 -13.17 5.68 2.82
C GLY A 215 -12.30 5.15 1.69
N GLN A 216 -11.63 4.01 1.87
CA GLN A 216 -10.83 3.36 0.83
C GLN A 216 -11.70 2.93 -0.36
N LEU A 217 -12.89 2.38 -0.10
CA LEU A 217 -13.88 2.09 -1.15
C LEU A 217 -14.24 3.36 -1.93
N ALA A 218 -14.48 4.49 -1.24
CA ALA A 218 -14.73 5.76 -1.91
C ALA A 218 -13.53 6.24 -2.75
N LEU A 219 -12.29 6.03 -2.30
CA LEU A 219 -11.09 6.34 -3.10
C LEU A 219 -11.00 5.47 -4.37
N ILE A 220 -11.25 4.17 -4.24
CA ILE A 220 -11.27 3.22 -5.35
C ILE A 220 -12.34 3.64 -6.38
N GLN A 221 -13.53 4.00 -5.92
CA GLN A 221 -14.64 4.47 -6.75
C GLN A 221 -14.51 5.93 -7.22
N ARG A 222 -13.41 6.61 -6.85
CA ARG A 222 -13.15 8.04 -7.16
C ARG A 222 -14.20 9.01 -6.61
N ASN A 223 -14.91 8.60 -5.58
CA ASN A 223 -15.83 9.45 -4.85
C ASN A 223 -15.07 10.25 -3.78
N LEU A 224 -14.23 11.19 -4.25
CA LEU A 224 -13.40 12.02 -3.37
C LEU A 224 -14.21 12.83 -2.34
N PRO A 225 -15.40 13.36 -2.64
CA PRO A 225 -16.23 14.02 -1.62
C PRO A 225 -16.56 13.12 -0.42
N ILE A 226 -16.92 11.86 -0.66
CA ILE A 226 -17.19 10.90 0.42
C ILE A 226 -15.90 10.58 1.18
N ALA A 227 -14.77 10.38 0.49
CA ALA A 227 -13.50 10.11 1.14
C ALA A 227 -13.03 11.29 2.02
N GLU A 228 -13.27 12.54 1.59
CA GLU A 228 -13.02 13.75 2.38
C GLU A 228 -13.92 13.85 3.61
N GLU A 229 -15.21 13.54 3.46
CA GLU A 229 -16.17 13.51 4.56
C GLU A 229 -15.73 12.48 5.63
N ILE A 230 -15.34 11.28 5.19
CA ILE A 230 -14.82 10.23 6.06
C ILE A 230 -13.54 10.70 6.74
N LYS A 231 -12.60 11.32 6.02
CA LYS A 231 -11.40 11.92 6.60
C LYS A 231 -11.75 12.93 7.70
N SER A 232 -12.69 13.83 7.44
CA SER A 232 -13.08 14.87 8.38
C SER A 232 -13.70 14.29 9.66
N LYS A 233 -14.57 13.27 9.52
CA LYS A 233 -15.25 12.64 10.67
C LYS A 233 -14.36 11.68 11.45
N SER A 234 -13.27 11.20 10.86
CA SER A 234 -12.36 10.24 11.47
C SER A 234 -11.65 10.80 12.71
N GLN A 235 -11.41 12.11 12.76
CA GLN A 235 -10.75 12.74 13.91
C GLN A 235 -11.56 12.57 15.21
N ASP A 236 -12.88 12.69 15.13
CA ASP A 236 -13.77 12.52 16.28
C ASP A 236 -13.73 11.08 16.81
N GLN A 237 -13.60 10.10 15.92
CA GLN A 237 -13.45 8.69 16.31
C GLN A 237 -12.08 8.42 16.94
N ILE A 238 -11.00 8.97 16.37
CA ILE A 238 -9.64 8.87 16.94
C ILE A 238 -9.59 9.44 18.35
N ASN A 239 -10.28 10.56 18.59
CA ASN A 239 -10.33 11.21 19.90
C ASN A 239 -10.99 10.35 20.99
N GLN A 240 -11.81 9.37 20.62
CA GLN A 240 -12.45 8.44 21.54
C GLN A 240 -11.55 7.25 21.92
N LEU A 241 -10.49 7.00 21.14
CA LEU A 241 -9.51 5.94 21.37
C LEU A 241 -8.45 6.35 22.41
N LYS A 242 -7.80 5.37 23.03
CA LYS A 242 -6.76 5.59 24.05
C LYS A 242 -5.59 4.64 23.84
N GLY A 243 -4.42 5.02 24.37
CA GLY A 243 -3.22 4.19 24.35
C GLY A 243 -2.84 3.74 22.95
N ASP A 244 -2.47 2.47 22.81
CA ASP A 244 -2.01 1.87 21.55
C ASP A 244 -3.04 1.95 20.43
N ASP A 245 -4.34 1.86 20.75
CA ASP A 245 -5.39 1.94 19.73
C ASP A 245 -5.43 3.31 19.07
N LYS A 246 -5.23 4.38 19.85
CA LYS A 246 -5.15 5.74 19.32
C LYS A 246 -3.94 5.89 18.41
N LEU A 247 -2.78 5.40 18.82
CA LEU A 247 -1.55 5.46 18.02
C LEU A 247 -1.70 4.71 16.69
N ARG A 248 -2.32 3.53 16.72
CA ARG A 248 -2.62 2.75 15.51
C ARG A 248 -3.60 3.48 14.61
N ALA A 249 -4.64 4.08 15.17
CA ALA A 249 -5.63 4.83 14.40
C ALA A 249 -5.04 6.08 13.75
N GLU A 250 -4.21 6.85 14.47
CA GLU A 250 -3.49 8.00 13.94
C GLU A 250 -2.55 7.61 12.79
N TYR A 251 -1.84 6.49 12.93
CA TYR A 251 -0.97 5.98 11.87
C TYR A 251 -1.76 5.61 10.60
N VAL A 252 -2.84 4.82 10.73
CA VAL A 252 -3.68 4.43 9.60
C VAL A 252 -4.35 5.65 8.96
N MET A 253 -4.75 6.63 9.77
CA MET A 253 -5.30 7.90 9.30
C MET A 253 -4.29 8.72 8.48
N LYS A 254 -3.01 8.72 8.87
CA LYS A 254 -1.94 9.34 8.09
C LYS A 254 -1.82 8.69 6.72
N LEU A 255 -1.84 7.35 6.65
CA LEU A 255 -1.80 6.61 5.39
C LEU A 255 -3.01 6.94 4.52
N PHE A 256 -4.23 6.85 5.07
CA PHE A 256 -5.46 7.19 4.34
C PHE A 256 -5.44 8.64 3.81
N SER A 257 -4.95 9.58 4.63
CA SER A 257 -4.82 10.97 4.22
C SER A 257 -3.86 11.15 3.05
N LYS A 258 -2.75 10.40 3.04
CA LYS A 258 -1.78 10.38 1.94
C LYS A 258 -2.41 9.78 0.68
N GLU A 259 -3.08 8.63 0.79
CA GLU A 259 -3.81 8.00 -0.31
C GLU A 259 -4.85 8.94 -0.93
N LEU A 260 -5.65 9.64 -0.11
CA LEU A 260 -6.61 10.63 -0.59
C LEU A 260 -5.96 11.75 -1.39
N GLU A 261 -4.87 12.34 -0.89
CA GLU A 261 -4.17 13.39 -1.62
C GLU A 261 -3.54 12.85 -2.91
N THR A 262 -2.99 11.64 -2.91
CA THR A 262 -2.48 10.97 -4.12
C THR A 262 -3.60 10.76 -5.14
N MET A 263 -4.78 10.30 -4.73
CA MET A 263 -5.93 10.13 -5.63
C MET A 263 -6.44 11.44 -6.20
N LYS A 264 -6.35 12.55 -5.46
CA LYS A 264 -6.64 13.90 -5.99
C LYS A 264 -5.64 14.32 -7.06
N VAL A 265 -4.36 13.96 -6.93
CA VAL A 265 -3.35 14.23 -7.97
C VAL A 265 -3.68 13.41 -9.21
N PHE A 266 -3.92 12.11 -9.07
CA PHE A 266 -4.31 11.24 -10.19
C PHE A 266 -5.55 11.73 -10.95
N GLN A 267 -6.54 12.31 -10.26
CA GLN A 267 -7.73 12.87 -10.92
C GLN A 267 -7.40 14.03 -11.87
N LYS A 268 -6.32 14.77 -11.59
CA LYS A 268 -5.84 15.88 -12.42
C LYS A 268 -4.92 15.40 -13.55
N THR A 269 -4.43 14.17 -13.48
CA THR A 269 -3.56 13.57 -14.49
C THR A 269 -4.34 13.26 -15.77
N ASN A 270 -3.73 13.52 -16.93
CA ASN A 270 -4.34 13.29 -18.25
C ASN A 270 -4.09 11.87 -18.82
N ASN A 271 -3.57 10.95 -18.01
CA ASN A 271 -3.28 9.58 -18.46
C ASN A 271 -4.58 8.82 -18.74
N GLN A 272 -4.77 8.43 -20.01
CA GLN A 272 -5.97 7.73 -20.45
C GLN A 272 -6.06 6.31 -19.87
N LEU A 273 -4.95 5.71 -19.46
CA LEU A 273 -4.92 4.39 -18.83
C LEU A 273 -5.54 4.40 -17.43
N PHE A 274 -5.66 5.58 -16.82
CA PHE A 274 -6.39 5.77 -15.56
C PHE A 274 -7.88 6.02 -15.79
N LYS A 275 -8.42 6.06 -17.01
CA LYS A 275 -9.87 6.26 -17.19
C LYS A 275 -10.58 4.90 -17.16
N ILE A 276 -11.21 4.62 -16.02
CA ILE A 276 -12.07 3.45 -15.78
C ILE A 276 -13.51 3.91 -15.77
#